data_AF-A0A7V6HCI7-F1
#
_entry.id   AF-A0A7V6HCI7-F1
#
_cell.length_a   1.000
_cell.length_b   1.000
_cell.length_c   1.000
_cell.angle_alpha   90.00
_cell.angle_beta   90.00
_cell.angle_gamma   90.00
#
_symmetry.space_group_name_H-M   'P 1'
#
loop_
_entity.id
_entity.type
_entity.pdbx_description
1 polymer ?
#
loop_
_entity_poly.entity_id
_entity_poly.type
_entity_poly.pdbx_seq_one_letter_code
_entity_poly.pdbx_strand_id
1 'polypeptide(L)'
;VIGIRHGEKMYETLLTNEECVNAEDLGDFYRVPCDKRGLDYEKYFSEGEVDRNVLKEFNSNNTDLMDVEQVKAKLLTLPYIQEELAA
;
A
#
# COMPACT_ATOMS: atom_id res chain seq x y z
N VAL A 1 1.77 -13.51 -24.65
CA VAL A 1 1.83 -12.46 -23.61
C VAL A 1 1.72 -11.12 -24.34
N ILE A 2 0.76 -10.27 -23.98
CA ILE A 2 0.53 -8.98 -24.68
C ILE A 2 1.43 -7.83 -24.20
N GLY A 3 2.19 -8.04 -23.12
CA GLY A 3 3.10 -7.06 -22.55
C GLY A 3 2.43 -6.08 -21.59
N ILE A 4 3.25 -5.22 -20.97
CA ILE A 4 2.80 -4.13 -20.08
C ILE A 4 2.22 -3.01 -20.94
N ARG A 5 1.04 -2.50 -20.57
CA ARG A 5 0.39 -1.40 -21.29
C ARG A 5 0.92 -0.06 -20.81
N HIS A 6 0.75 0.98 -21.63
CA HIS A 6 1.16 2.32 -21.25
C HIS A 6 0.41 2.79 -20.00
N GLY A 7 1.15 3.30 -19.02
CA GLY A 7 0.59 3.80 -17.76
C GLY A 7 0.40 2.74 -16.67
N GLU A 8 0.72 1.47 -16.92
CA GLU A 8 0.68 0.42 -15.90
C GLU A 8 2.00 0.32 -15.13
N LYS A 9 1.90 0.10 -13.82
CA LYS A 9 3.04 -0.21 -12.96
C LYS A 9 3.14 -1.71 -12.72
N MET A 10 4.34 -2.17 -12.35
CA MET A 10 4.56 -3.57 -11.96
C MET A 10 3.91 -3.90 -10.61
N TYR A 11 3.91 -2.92 -9.70
CA TYR A 11 3.32 -3.02 -8.37
C TYR A 11 2.70 -1.68 -8.01
N GLU A 12 1.67 -1.72 -7.18
CA GLU A 12 0.99 -0.52 -6.68
C GLU A 12 1.39 -0.23 -5.25
N THR A 13 1.62 1.05 -4.96
CA THR A 13 2.06 1.53 -3.65
C THR A 13 0.85 2.06 -2.87
N LEU A 14 0.66 1.57 -1.65
CA LEU A 14 -0.38 2.04 -0.73
C LEU A 14 0.16 3.08 0.25
N LEU A 15 1.37 2.87 0.78
CA LEU A 15 2.10 3.86 1.58
C LEU A 15 3.49 4.09 0.99
N THR A 16 3.80 5.33 0.68
CA THR A 16 5.15 5.76 0.33
C THR A 16 6.07 5.74 1.56
N ASN A 17 7.38 5.87 1.34
CA ASN A 17 8.36 5.93 2.43
C ASN A 17 8.07 7.03 3.45
N GLU A 18 7.73 8.23 2.99
CA GLU A 18 7.41 9.37 3.86
C GLU A 18 6.16 9.12 4.69
N GLU A 19 5.15 8.49 4.09
CA GLU A 19 3.91 8.12 4.78
C GLU A 19 4.17 7.01 5.81
N CYS A 20 4.99 6.00 5.49
CA CYS A 20 5.37 4.93 6.41
C CYS A 20 6.11 5.42 7.66
N VAL A 21 6.89 6.50 7.56
CA VAL A 21 7.59 7.07 8.72
C VAL A 21 6.61 7.60 9.77
N ASN A 22 5.52 8.23 9.34
CA ASN A 22 4.56 8.88 10.21
C ASN A 22 3.26 8.09 10.40
N ALA A 23 3.09 6.95 9.71
CA ALA A 23 1.88 6.15 9.77
C ALA A 23 1.68 5.51 11.14
N GLU A 24 0.46 5.59 11.65
CA GLU A 24 0.04 4.88 12.85
C GLU A 24 -0.67 3.58 12.46
N ASP A 25 -0.23 2.47 13.06
CA ASP A 25 -0.83 1.16 12.90
C ASP A 25 -2.07 1.03 13.82
N LEU A 26 -3.24 0.80 13.20
CA LEU A 26 -4.52 0.60 13.87
C LEU A 26 -4.99 -0.88 13.79
N GLY A 27 -4.08 -1.80 13.50
CA GLY A 27 -4.36 -3.22 13.23
C GLY A 27 -4.67 -3.43 11.75
N ASP A 28 -5.95 -3.36 11.38
CA ASP A 28 -6.38 -3.60 9.99
C ASP A 28 -6.24 -2.37 9.08
N PHE A 29 -5.79 -1.23 9.64
CA PHE A 29 -5.69 0.04 8.93
C PHE A 29 -4.43 0.80 9.31
N TYR A 30 -3.93 1.59 8.36
CA TYR A 30 -2.90 2.59 8.63
C TYR A 30 -3.53 3.99 8.59
N ARG A 31 -3.14 4.83 9.55
CA ARG A 31 -3.50 6.25 9.56
C ARG A 31 -2.27 7.08 9.27
N VAL A 32 -2.26 7.77 8.13
CA VAL A 32 -1.26 8.80 7.83
C VAL A 32 -1.77 10.14 8.39
N PRO A 33 -1.16 10.68 9.46
CA PRO A 33 -1.57 11.97 10.00
C PRO A 33 -1.28 13.08 8.99
N CYS A 34 -2.17 14.07 8.92
CA CYS A 34 -1.89 15.27 8.16
C CYS A 34 -0.70 15.99 8.79
N ASP A 35 0.33 16.20 7.99
CA ASP A 35 1.52 16.91 8.40
C ASP A 35 1.18 18.40 8.62
N LYS A 36 0.92 18.76 9.89
CA LYS A 36 0.69 20.15 10.32
C LYS A 36 1.99 20.79 10.80
N ARG A 37 3.07 20.67 10.02
CA ARG A 37 4.21 21.59 10.15
C ARG A 37 3.72 22.99 9.81
N GLY A 38 3.57 23.84 10.83
CA GLY A 38 3.30 25.26 10.62
C GLY A 38 4.48 25.88 9.89
N LEU A 39 4.45 25.97 8.55
CA LEU A 39 5.41 26.68 7.69
C LEU A 39 6.90 26.62 8.11
N ASP A 40 7.34 25.52 8.74
CA ASP A 40 8.71 25.36 9.23
C ASP A 40 9.58 24.73 8.13
N TYR A 41 10.15 25.61 7.30
CA TYR A 41 11.10 25.26 6.24
C TYR A 41 12.41 24.63 6.77
N GLU A 42 12.71 24.77 8.08
CA GLU A 42 13.93 24.22 8.70
C GLU A 42 13.97 22.68 8.72
N LYS A 43 12.80 22.02 8.82
CA LYS A 43 12.72 20.54 8.85
C LYS A 43 13.10 19.87 7.52
N TYR A 44 13.21 20.62 6.43
CA TYR A 44 13.66 20.11 5.14
C TYR A 44 15.15 20.34 4.87
N PHE A 45 15.84 21.18 5.65
CA PHE A 45 17.18 21.69 5.30
C PHE A 45 18.29 21.32 6.29
N SER A 46 18.02 21.16 7.60
CA SER A 46 19.10 21.07 8.61
C SER A 46 19.07 19.88 9.55
N GLU A 47 17.94 19.19 9.74
CA GLU A 47 17.85 18.04 10.65
C GLU A 47 17.11 16.88 9.97
N GLY A 48 17.87 16.01 9.30
CA GLY A 48 17.32 14.73 8.83
C GLY A 48 17.11 13.80 10.01
N GLU A 49 15.91 13.26 10.19
CA GLU A 49 15.70 12.15 11.11
C GLU A 49 16.49 10.93 10.63
N VAL A 50 17.46 10.51 11.46
CA VAL A 50 18.37 9.38 11.17
C VAL A 50 17.71 8.04 11.54
N ASP A 51 16.67 8.06 12.37
CA ASP A 51 15.94 6.88 12.82
C ASP A 51 14.89 6.47 11.76
N ARG A 52 15.36 5.77 10.73
CA ARG A 52 14.47 5.28 9.67
C ARG A 52 13.73 4.04 10.16
N ASN A 53 12.39 4.11 10.19
CA ASN A 53 11.53 2.94 10.32
C ASN A 53 11.96 1.82 9.35
N VAL A 54 11.87 0.56 9.79
CA VAL A 54 12.26 -0.62 8.98
C VAL A 54 11.40 -0.75 7.72
N LEU A 55 10.14 -0.30 7.78
CA LEU A 55 9.22 -0.21 6.64
C LEU A 55 9.56 1.01 5.77
N LYS A 56 10.21 0.75 4.63
CA LYS A 56 10.57 1.78 3.64
C LYS A 56 9.44 2.16 2.69
N GLU A 57 8.44 1.31 2.51
CA GLU A 57 7.26 1.51 1.68
C GLU A 57 6.35 0.30 1.84
N PHE A 58 5.05 0.47 1.65
CA PHE A 58 4.09 -0.62 1.62
C PHE A 58 3.42 -0.68 0.25
N ASN A 59 3.61 -1.79 -0.46
CA ASN A 59 3.16 -1.99 -1.83
C ASN A 59 2.64 -3.41 -2.06
N SER A 60 2.03 -3.65 -3.21
CA SER A 60 1.41 -4.93 -3.54
C SER A 60 2.39 -6.10 -3.69
N ASN A 61 3.71 -5.87 -3.71
CA ASN A 61 4.75 -6.91 -3.81
C ASN A 61 5.30 -7.35 -2.45
N ASN A 62 5.24 -6.47 -1.45
CA ASN A 62 5.82 -6.73 -0.12
C ASN A 62 4.76 -7.02 0.95
N THR A 63 3.48 -7.01 0.57
CA THR A 63 2.39 -7.54 1.36
C THR A 63 2.32 -9.08 1.28
N ASP A 64 1.42 -9.68 2.03
CA ASP A 64 1.14 -11.11 1.96
C ASP A 64 0.53 -11.47 0.60
N LEU A 65 1.32 -12.14 -0.24
CA LEU A 65 0.89 -12.60 -1.56
C LEU A 65 0.02 -13.84 -1.43
N MET A 66 -1.22 -13.73 -1.89
CA MET A 66 -2.15 -14.86 -1.89
C MET A 66 -1.73 -15.95 -2.90
N ASP A 67 -1.85 -17.21 -2.48
CA ASP A 67 -1.75 -18.35 -3.37
C ASP A 67 -3.03 -18.56 -4.22
N VAL A 68 -2.99 -19.52 -5.12
CA VAL A 68 -4.10 -19.82 -6.03
C VAL A 68 -5.40 -20.20 -5.29
N GLU A 69 -5.30 -20.95 -4.19
CA GLU A 69 -6.48 -21.37 -3.42
C GLU A 69 -7.06 -20.24 -2.59
N GLN A 70 -6.20 -19.39 -2.01
CA GLN A 70 -6.61 -18.17 -1.31
C GLN A 70 -7.31 -17.18 -2.27
N VAL A 71 -6.80 -17.02 -3.49
CA VAL A 71 -7.45 -16.20 -4.53
C VAL A 71 -8.82 -16.77 -4.91
N LYS A 72 -8.94 -18.09 -5.12
CA LYS A 72 -10.24 -18.73 -5.40
C LYS A 72 -11.23 -18.50 -4.26
N ALA A 73 -10.81 -18.72 -3.02
CA ALA A 73 -11.64 -18.50 -1.84
C ALA A 73 -12.13 -17.05 -1.77
N LYS A 74 -11.24 -16.07 -2.01
CA LYS A 74 -11.59 -14.65 -2.04
C LYS A 74 -12.58 -14.32 -3.17
N LEU A 75 -12.35 -14.82 -4.39
CA LEU A 75 -13.25 -14.58 -5.53
C LEU A 75 -14.65 -15.13 -5.28
N LEU A 76 -14.76 -16.31 -4.65
CA LEU A 76 -16.04 -16.91 -4.29
C LEU A 76 -16.81 -16.14 -3.20
N THR A 77 -16.22 -15.12 -2.55
CA THR A 77 -16.97 -14.23 -1.65
C THR A 77 -17.75 -13.14 -2.40
N LEU A 78 -17.46 -12.91 -3.68
CA LEU A 78 -18.06 -11.85 -4.48
C LEU A 78 -19.37 -12.34 -5.13
N PRO A 79 -20.53 -11.68 -4.89
CA PRO A 79 -21.80 -12.08 -5.49
C PRO A 79 -21.75 -12.15 -7.02
N TYR A 80 -21.08 -11.19 -7.66
CA TYR A 80 -20.87 -11.15 -9.10
C TYR A 80 -20.24 -12.45 -9.65
N ILE A 81 -19.19 -12.96 -8.99
CA ILE A 81 -18.51 -14.18 -9.44
C ILE A 81 -19.41 -15.40 -9.24
N GLN A 82 -20.17 -15.44 -8.15
CA GLN A 82 -21.12 -16.53 -7.89
C GLN A 82 -22.23 -16.57 -8.95
N GLU A 83 -22.77 -15.40 -9.33
CA GLU A 83 -23.80 -15.28 -10.37
C GLU A 83 -23.27 -15.76 -11.73
N GLU A 84 -22.09 -15.30 -12.14
CA GLU A 84 -21.48 -15.70 -13.42
C GLU A 84 -21.11 -17.19 -13.48
N LEU A 85 -20.80 -17.83 -12.34
CA LEU A 85 -20.53 -19.28 -12.29
C LEU A 85 -21.80 -20.15 -12.35
N ALA A 86 -22.96 -19.58 -12.03
CA ALA A 86 -24.24 -20.29 -12.01
C ALA A 86 -24.99 -20.20 -13.36
N ALA A 87 -24.56 -19.31 -14.25
CA ALA A 87 -25.09 -19.11 -15.61
C ALA A 87 -24.54 -20.15 -16.60
#